data_AF-A0A2X2YAS3-F1
#
_entry.id   AF-A0A2X2YAS3-F1
#
_cell.length_a   1.000
_cell.length_b   1.000
_cell.length_c   1.000
_cell.angle_alpha   90.00
_cell.angle_beta   90.00
_cell.angle_gamma   90.00
#
_symmetry.space_group_name_H-M   'P 1'
#
loop_
_entity.id
_entity.type
_entity.pdbx_description
1 polymer ?
#
loop_
_entity_poly.entity_id
_entity_poly.type
_entity_poly.pdbx_seq_one_letter_code
_entity_poly.pdbx_strand_id
1 'polypeptide(L)'
;MELVIEVLREGGLRLPNKIGQTLSVVGGIIIGQMAVEAKVVSPDTLLIVGIGAVSTFVIPNYEMTISIRLLRFPMLIICNLFGLLGIVLFWYVIMVHLLSFDSFGIPYISMNPSDMKDIFIRAPVQYLNKRPKDIAAKDKIRQKTSKE
;
A
#
# COMPACT_ATOMS: atom_id res chain seq x y z
N MET A 1 -9.72 9.74 13.71
CA MET A 1 -10.16 10.21 12.38
C MET A 1 -10.26 9.10 11.33
N GLU A 2 -9.37 8.10 11.31
CA GLU A 2 -9.40 7.02 10.31
C GLU A 2 -10.76 6.33 10.13
N LEU A 3 -11.49 6.06 11.22
CA LEU A 3 -12.84 5.47 11.14
C LEU A 3 -13.84 6.36 10.38
N VAL A 4 -13.74 7.68 10.53
CA VAL A 4 -14.63 8.62 9.82
C VAL A 4 -14.33 8.62 8.32
N ILE A 5 -13.06 8.53 7.94
CA ILE A 5 -12.65 8.43 6.54
C ILE A 5 -13.19 7.17 5.89
N GLU A 6 -13.16 6.05 6.62
CA GLU A 6 -13.72 4.79 6.11
C GLU A 6 -15.25 4.84 5.97
N VAL A 7 -15.95 5.43 6.93
CA VAL A 7 -17.40 5.63 6.83
C VAL A 7 -17.75 6.55 5.66
N LEU A 8 -17.02 7.65 5.47
CA LEU A 8 -17.21 8.56 4.33
C LEU A 8 -16.96 7.85 3.00
N ARG A 9 -15.92 7.02 2.92
CA ARG A 9 -15.57 6.29 1.71
C ARG A 9 -16.59 5.21 1.37
N GLU A 10 -17.02 4.44 2.35
CA GLU A 10 -18.03 3.38 2.17
C GLU A 10 -19.39 3.98 1.81
N GLY A 11 -19.77 5.09 2.44
CA GLY A 11 -20.97 5.85 2.07
C GLY A 11 -20.86 6.44 0.65
N GLY A 12 -19.70 6.97 0.28
CA GLY A 12 -19.44 7.52 -1.05
C GLY A 12 -19.50 6.46 -2.16
N LEU A 13 -19.00 5.26 -1.91
CA LEU A 13 -19.03 4.14 -2.86
C LEU A 13 -20.44 3.58 -3.10
N ARG A 14 -21.36 3.73 -2.13
CA ARG A 14 -22.74 3.24 -2.24
C ARG A 14 -23.68 4.21 -2.96
N LEU A 15 -23.26 5.46 -3.15
CA LEU A 15 -24.05 6.50 -3.80
C LEU A 15 -23.69 6.64 -5.28
N PRO A 16 -24.60 7.16 -6.13
CA PRO A 16 -24.26 7.48 -7.52
C PRO A 16 -23.07 8.44 -7.61
N ASN A 17 -22.18 8.25 -8.60
CA ASN A 17 -20.88 8.93 -8.71
C ASN A 17 -20.90 10.44 -8.39
N LYS A 18 -21.88 11.19 -8.92
CA LYS A 18 -22.00 12.64 -8.67
C LYS A 18 -22.28 12.97 -7.19
N ILE A 19 -23.13 12.18 -6.54
CA ILE A 19 -23.52 12.35 -5.14
C ILE A 19 -22.40 11.82 -4.22
N GLY A 20 -21.80 10.67 -4.54
CA GLY A 20 -20.69 10.09 -3.78
C GLY A 20 -19.45 10.98 -3.75
N GLN A 21 -19.11 11.62 -4.87
CA GLN A 21 -18.04 12.62 -4.93
C GLN A 21 -18.35 13.84 -4.05
N THR A 22 -19.60 14.32 -4.10
CA THR A 22 -20.04 15.47 -3.29
C THR A 22 -19.96 15.14 -1.80
N LEU A 23 -20.44 13.96 -1.39
CA LEU A 23 -20.35 13.49 -0.01
C LEU A 23 -18.89 13.40 0.48
N SER A 24 -17.99 12.89 -0.36
CA SER A 24 -16.57 12.72 0.00
C SER A 24 -15.86 14.06 0.16
N VAL A 25 -16.13 15.03 -0.73
CA VAL A 25 -15.52 16.38 -0.67
C VAL A 25 -16.08 17.18 0.50
N VAL A 26 -17.41 17.28 0.58
CA VAL A 26 -18.09 18.07 1.63
C VAL A 26 -17.85 17.43 3.00
N GLY A 27 -17.96 16.10 3.11
CA GLY A 27 -17.69 15.36 4.34
C GLY A 27 -16.25 15.48 4.79
N GLY A 28 -15.28 15.35 3.89
CA GLY A 28 -13.86 15.48 4.22
C GLY A 28 -13.48 16.87 4.73
N ILE A 29 -13.96 17.93 4.06
CA ILE A 29 -13.65 19.32 4.42
C ILE A 29 -14.36 19.72 5.70
N ILE A 30 -15.69 19.54 5.78
CA ILE A 30 -16.48 19.99 6.94
C ILE A 30 -16.07 19.22 8.19
N ILE A 31 -16.00 17.89 8.14
CA ILE A 31 -15.61 17.10 9.31
C ILE A 31 -14.16 17.40 9.69
N GLY A 32 -13.25 17.55 8.70
CA GLY A 32 -11.86 17.90 8.96
C GLY A 32 -11.72 19.23 9.70
N GLN A 33 -12.40 20.28 9.22
CA GLN A 33 -12.40 21.61 9.84
C GLN A 33 -13.01 21.58 11.23
N MET A 34 -14.21 20.99 11.38
CA MET A 34 -14.89 20.90 12.68
C MET A 34 -14.06 20.09 13.69
N ALA A 35 -13.36 19.05 13.26
CA ALA A 35 -12.51 18.26 14.15
C ALA A 35 -11.29 19.03 14.68
N VAL A 36 -10.75 19.95 13.88
CA VAL A 36 -9.67 20.87 14.30
C VAL A 36 -10.21 21.97 15.21
N GLU A 37 -11.33 22.60 14.84
CA GLU A 37 -11.97 23.66 15.63
C GLU A 37 -12.44 23.16 17.00
N ALA A 38 -13.00 21.95 17.06
CA ALA A 38 -13.38 21.28 18.30
C ALA A 38 -12.17 20.77 19.12
N LYS A 39 -10.94 20.97 18.63
CA LYS A 39 -9.68 20.49 19.25
C LYS A 39 -9.65 18.99 19.51
N VAL A 40 -10.40 18.21 18.72
CA VAL A 40 -10.40 16.74 18.77
C VAL A 40 -9.11 16.19 18.15
N VAL A 41 -8.57 16.88 17.14
CA VAL A 41 -7.34 16.51 16.44
C VAL A 41 -6.51 17.76 16.11
N SER A 42 -5.19 17.60 16.08
CA SER A 42 -4.27 18.65 15.63
C SER A 42 -4.26 18.76 14.10
N PRO A 43 -4.00 19.96 13.54
CA PRO A 43 -3.82 20.14 12.10
C PRO A 43 -2.78 19.17 11.50
N ASP A 44 -1.68 18.93 12.22
CA ASP A 44 -0.60 18.03 11.77
C ASP A 44 -1.09 16.59 11.65
N THR A 45 -1.86 16.10 12.63
CA THR A 45 -2.45 14.76 12.55
C THR A 45 -3.44 14.63 11.39
N LEU A 46 -4.22 15.69 11.11
CA LEU A 46 -5.14 15.71 9.98
C LEU A 46 -4.39 15.64 8.64
N LEU A 47 -3.29 16.37 8.52
CA LEU A 47 -2.42 16.35 7.34
C LEU A 47 -1.86 14.95 7.07
N ILE A 48 -1.28 14.30 8.07
CA ILE A 48 -0.70 12.95 7.94
C ILE A 48 -1.76 11.94 7.52
N VAL A 49 -2.95 11.99 8.13
CA VAL A 49 -4.08 11.13 7.79
C VAL A 49 -4.56 11.39 6.35
N GLY A 50 -4.63 12.64 5.92
CA GLY A 50 -5.00 13.01 4.55
C GLY A 50 -4.03 12.47 3.50
N ILE A 51 -2.72 12.62 3.74
CA ILE A 51 -1.67 12.03 2.88
C ILE A 51 -1.83 10.51 2.83
N GLY A 52 -2.06 9.86 3.98
CA GLY A 52 -2.27 8.42 4.08
C GLY A 52 -3.52 7.92 3.34
N ALA A 53 -4.59 8.71 3.32
CA ALA A 53 -5.81 8.41 2.58
C ALA A 53 -5.60 8.50 1.06
N VAL A 54 -4.97 9.58 0.58
CA VAL A 54 -4.70 9.79 -0.85
C VAL A 54 -3.70 8.76 -1.39
N SER A 55 -2.71 8.39 -0.58
CA SER A 55 -1.70 7.38 -0.95
C SER A 55 -2.32 6.02 -1.29
N THR A 56 -3.51 5.70 -0.76
CA THR A 56 -4.19 4.43 -1.09
C THR A 56 -4.61 4.35 -2.57
N PHE A 57 -4.73 5.47 -3.28
CA PHE A 57 -5.08 5.49 -4.70
C PHE A 57 -3.90 5.16 -5.64
N VAL A 58 -2.67 5.08 -5.11
CA VAL A 58 -1.49 4.65 -5.89
C VAL A 58 -1.57 3.15 -6.21
N ILE A 59 -2.31 2.38 -5.41
CA ILE A 59 -2.44 0.94 -5.58
C ILE A 59 -3.53 0.67 -6.64
N PRO A 60 -3.18 0.09 -7.80
CA PRO A 60 -4.15 -0.15 -8.87
C PRO A 60 -5.08 -1.33 -8.59
N ASN A 61 -4.73 -2.19 -7.63
CA ASN A 61 -5.51 -3.37 -7.25
C ASN A 61 -6.46 -3.03 -6.07
N TYR A 62 -7.76 -3.18 -6.31
CA TYR A 62 -8.79 -2.88 -5.32
C TYR A 62 -8.72 -3.77 -4.08
N GLU A 63 -8.57 -5.08 -4.25
CA GLU A 63 -8.48 -6.05 -3.15
C GLU A 63 -7.24 -5.82 -2.27
N MET A 64 -6.11 -5.48 -2.92
CA MET A 64 -4.90 -5.12 -2.19
C MET A 64 -5.08 -3.82 -1.39
N THR A 65 -5.82 -2.86 -1.95
CA THR A 65 -6.14 -1.61 -1.26
C THR A 65 -7.00 -1.85 -0.01
N ILE A 66 -8.01 -2.73 -0.10
CA ILE A 66 -8.83 -3.11 1.06
C ILE A 66 -7.98 -3.83 2.11
N SER A 67 -7.10 -4.73 1.69
CA SER A 67 -6.25 -5.50 2.61
C SER A 67 -5.32 -4.59 3.43
N ILE A 68 -4.64 -3.64 2.77
CA ILE A 68 -3.75 -2.69 3.45
C ILE A 68 -4.53 -1.75 4.38
N ARG A 69 -5.74 -1.37 3.98
CA ARG A 69 -6.64 -0.57 4.80
C ARG A 69 -7.07 -1.33 6.07
N LEU A 70 -7.43 -2.60 5.95
CA LEU A 70 -7.77 -3.43 7.11
C LEU A 70 -6.59 -3.59 8.06
N LEU A 71 -5.37 -3.78 7.54
CA LEU A 71 -4.14 -3.84 8.35
C LEU A 71 -3.86 -2.57 9.15
N ARG A 72 -4.37 -1.41 8.70
CA ARG A 72 -4.18 -0.14 9.40
C ARG A 72 -4.86 -0.13 10.78
N PHE A 73 -6.01 -0.77 10.95
CA PHE A 73 -6.73 -0.77 12.22
C PHE A 73 -5.97 -1.49 13.35
N PRO A 74 -5.49 -2.74 13.18
CA PRO A 74 -4.61 -3.39 14.15
C PRO A 74 -3.33 -2.59 14.42
N MET A 75 -2.73 -1.99 13.37
CA MET A 75 -1.54 -1.14 13.54
C MET A 75 -1.81 0.03 14.49
N LEU A 76 -2.95 0.72 14.34
CA LEU A 76 -3.32 1.84 15.19
C LEU A 76 -3.57 1.41 16.64
N ILE A 77 -4.20 0.25 16.85
CA ILE A 77 -4.42 -0.29 18.20
C ILE A 77 -3.06 -0.58 18.87
N ILE A 78 -2.16 -1.27 18.19
CA ILE A 78 -0.84 -1.61 18.71
C ILE A 78 0.02 -0.35 18.93
N CYS A 79 -0.06 0.62 18.00
CA CYS A 79 0.59 1.92 18.15
C CYS A 79 0.04 2.73 19.33
N ASN A 80 -1.26 2.64 19.62
CA ASN A 80 -1.85 3.34 20.75
C ASN A 80 -1.37 2.76 22.09
N LEU A 81 -1.17 1.44 22.15
CA LEU A 81 -0.70 0.74 23.36
C LEU A 81 0.81 0.89 23.59
N PHE A 82 1.63 0.76 22.52
CA PHE A 82 3.09 0.68 22.62
C PHE A 82 3.83 1.87 22.00
N GLY A 83 3.11 2.86 21.48
CA GLY A 83 3.69 4.02 20.80
C GLY A 83 4.48 3.63 19.54
N LEU A 84 5.64 4.28 19.33
CA LEU A 84 6.53 4.04 18.20
C LEU A 84 7.01 2.58 18.11
N LEU A 85 7.27 1.94 19.26
CA LEU A 85 7.68 0.53 19.32
C LEU A 85 6.61 -0.39 18.71
N GLY A 86 5.34 -0.05 18.91
CA GLY A 86 4.22 -0.78 18.32
C GLY A 86 4.21 -0.75 16.79
N ILE A 87 4.57 0.39 16.20
CA ILE A 87 4.69 0.52 14.74
C ILE A 87 5.82 -0.39 14.22
N VAL A 88 7.00 -0.34 14.85
CA VAL A 88 8.16 -1.13 14.43
C VAL A 88 7.86 -2.63 14.55
N LEU A 89 7.26 -3.06 15.65
CA LEU A 89 6.85 -4.45 15.87
C LEU A 89 5.82 -4.92 14.84
N PHE A 90 4.80 -4.12 14.58
CA PHE A 90 3.77 -4.47 13.60
C PHE A 90 4.38 -4.60 12.19
N TRP A 91 5.27 -3.67 11.82
CA TRP A 91 5.96 -3.72 10.53
C TRP A 91 6.87 -4.95 10.41
N TYR A 92 7.57 -5.29 11.49
CA TYR A 92 8.39 -6.50 11.56
C TYR A 92 7.56 -7.77 11.35
N VAL A 93 6.41 -7.89 12.03
CA VAL A 93 5.50 -9.03 11.88
C VAL A 93 4.99 -9.15 10.44
N ILE A 94 4.60 -8.03 9.82
CA ILE A 94 4.20 -8.01 8.41
C ILE A 94 5.33 -8.49 7.51
N MET A 95 6.54 -7.96 7.68
CA MET A 95 7.68 -8.35 6.84
C MET A 95 8.00 -9.84 6.93
N VAL A 96 8.05 -10.39 8.15
CA VAL A 96 8.27 -11.83 8.37
C VAL A 96 7.16 -12.65 7.72
N HIS A 97 5.91 -12.20 7.84
CA HIS A 97 4.77 -12.87 7.22
C HIS A 97 4.88 -12.91 5.69
N LEU A 98 5.23 -11.79 5.04
CA LEU A 98 5.40 -11.73 3.59
C LEU A 98 6.61 -12.56 3.11
N LEU A 99 7.70 -12.61 3.88
CA LEU A 99 8.88 -13.41 3.58
C LEU A 99 8.62 -14.92 3.70
N SER A 100 7.67 -15.33 4.55
CA SER A 100 7.30 -16.73 4.73
C SER A 100 6.30 -17.25 3.69
N PHE A 101 5.74 -16.39 2.84
CA PHE A 101 4.76 -16.77 1.84
C PHE A 101 5.41 -17.19 0.53
N ASP A 102 5.06 -18.37 0.03
CA ASP A 102 5.36 -18.82 -1.32
C ASP A 102 4.08 -18.76 -2.19
N SER A 103 4.19 -18.13 -3.36
CA SER A 103 3.15 -18.09 -4.37
C SER A 103 3.49 -19.10 -5.47
N PHE A 104 2.75 -20.22 -5.51
CA PHE A 104 2.98 -21.31 -6.47
C PHE A 104 4.44 -21.81 -6.49
N GLY A 105 5.07 -21.92 -5.32
CA GLY A 105 6.45 -22.38 -5.16
C GLY A 105 7.52 -21.32 -5.47
N ILE A 106 7.14 -20.06 -5.65
CA ILE A 106 8.05 -18.92 -5.81
C ILE A 106 7.88 -18.01 -4.60
N PRO A 107 8.97 -17.60 -3.91
CA PRO A 107 8.88 -16.72 -2.76
C PRO A 107 8.21 -15.39 -3.14
N TYR A 108 7.26 -14.95 -2.32
CA TYR A 108 6.48 -13.72 -2.57
C TYR A 108 7.37 -12.48 -2.57
N ILE A 109 8.32 -12.40 -1.63
CA ILE A 109 9.41 -11.42 -1.64
C ILE A 109 10.71 -12.15 -2.00
N SER A 110 11.25 -11.85 -3.17
CA SER A 110 12.63 -12.20 -3.52
C SER A 110 13.53 -10.98 -3.46
N MET A 111 14.64 -11.10 -2.71
CA MET A 111 15.68 -10.08 -2.60
C MET A 111 16.96 -10.50 -3.34
N ASN A 112 16.84 -10.98 -4.57
CA ASN A 112 18.00 -11.28 -5.42
C ASN A 112 18.50 -10.02 -6.14
N PRO A 113 19.71 -9.49 -5.82
CA PRO A 113 20.19 -8.23 -6.41
C PRO A 113 20.29 -8.24 -7.94
N SER A 114 20.49 -9.42 -8.54
CA SER A 114 20.53 -9.58 -9.99
C SER A 114 19.19 -9.30 -10.68
N ASP A 115 18.10 -9.47 -9.95
CA ASP A 115 16.73 -9.46 -10.45
C ASP A 115 16.01 -8.15 -10.08
N MET A 116 16.62 -7.34 -9.20
CA MET A 116 16.12 -6.03 -8.76
C MET A 116 16.41 -4.87 -9.73
N LYS A 117 16.94 -5.14 -10.92
CA LYS A 117 17.36 -4.14 -11.92
C LYS A 117 16.23 -3.36 -12.60
N ASP A 118 14.97 -3.67 -12.25
CA ASP A 118 13.77 -3.02 -12.78
C ASP A 118 12.85 -2.51 -11.66
N ILE A 119 13.32 -2.48 -10.40
CA ILE A 119 12.50 -2.11 -9.23
C ILE A 119 12.51 -0.60 -8.96
N PHE A 120 13.69 -0.01 -8.77
CA PHE A 120 13.81 1.43 -8.46
C PHE A 120 14.09 2.28 -9.71
N ILE A 121 14.99 1.79 -10.56
CA ILE A 121 15.37 2.42 -11.83
C ILE A 121 15.47 1.31 -12.86
N ARG A 122 14.69 1.43 -13.94
CA ARG A 122 14.66 0.46 -15.03
C ARG A 122 15.97 0.47 -15.82
N ALA A 123 16.74 -0.60 -15.74
CA ALA A 123 17.92 -0.79 -16.58
C ALA A 123 17.56 -0.93 -18.07
N PRO A 124 18.48 -0.62 -19.00
CA PRO A 124 18.23 -0.81 -20.44
C PRO A 124 17.88 -2.27 -20.76
N VAL A 125 16.98 -2.47 -21.72
CA VAL A 125 16.42 -3.80 -22.09
C VAL A 125 17.50 -4.85 -22.36
N GLN A 126 18.65 -4.42 -22.91
CA GLN A 126 19.81 -5.29 -23.19
C GLN A 126 20.35 -6.00 -21.94
N TYR A 127 20.28 -5.37 -20.77
CA TYR A 127 20.78 -5.93 -19.50
C TYR A 127 19.71 -6.77 -18.76
N LEU A 128 18.47 -6.81 -19.27
CA LEU A 128 17.32 -7.50 -18.68
C LEU A 128 17.00 -8.84 -19.38
N ASN A 129 17.95 -9.41 -20.12
CA ASN A 129 17.71 -10.63 -20.90
C ASN A 129 17.68 -11.92 -20.06
N LYS A 130 18.16 -11.90 -18.81
CA LYS A 130 18.14 -13.07 -17.92
C LYS A 130 16.79 -13.18 -17.21
N ARG A 131 16.25 -14.39 -17.09
CA ARG A 131 15.07 -14.65 -16.24
C ARG A 131 15.47 -14.60 -14.75
N PRO A 132 14.59 -14.13 -13.85
CA PRO A 132 14.81 -14.19 -12.42
C PRO A 132 15.15 -15.60 -11.94
N LYS A 133 16.02 -15.71 -10.94
CA LYS A 133 16.53 -17.00 -10.45
C LYS A 133 15.48 -17.78 -9.65
N ASP A 134 14.56 -17.09 -9.00
CA ASP A 134 13.52 -17.70 -8.16
C ASP A 134 12.43 -18.38 -8.98
N ILE A 135 12.32 -18.03 -10.26
CA ILE A 135 11.47 -18.73 -11.20
C ILE A 135 12.25 -19.96 -11.66
N ALA A 136 11.75 -21.16 -11.35
CA ALA A 136 12.31 -22.44 -11.78
C ALA A 136 12.11 -22.69 -13.30
N ALA A 137 12.46 -21.71 -14.14
CA ALA A 137 12.38 -21.80 -15.59
C ALA A 137 13.51 -22.69 -16.14
N LYS A 138 13.14 -23.67 -16.98
CA LYS A 138 14.11 -24.53 -17.69
C LYS A 138 15.04 -23.71 -18.62
N ASP A 139 14.53 -22.63 -19.18
CA ASP A 139 15.28 -21.70 -20.02
C ASP A 139 15.65 -20.43 -19.24
N LYS A 140 16.93 -20.07 -19.21
CA LYS A 140 17.46 -18.93 -18.44
C LYS A 140 17.46 -17.60 -19.22
N ILE A 141 17.33 -17.65 -20.55
CA ILE A 141 17.46 -16.48 -21.43
C ILE A 141 16.10 -16.13 -22.04
N ARG A 142 15.63 -14.90 -21.86
CA ARG A 142 14.31 -14.45 -22.35
C ARG A 142 14.26 -14.39 -23.87
N GLN A 143 15.25 -13.74 -24.48
CA GLN A 143 15.38 -13.53 -25.91
C GLN A 143 16.74 -14.05 -26.36
N LYS A 144 16.76 -15.09 -27.20
CA LYS A 144 17.99 -15.49 -27.89
C LYS A 144 18.42 -14.31 -28.75
N THR A 145 19.58 -13.74 -28.47
CA THR A 145 20.18 -12.73 -29.36
C THR A 145 20.37 -13.43 -30.70
N SER A 146 19.65 -12.97 -31.73
CA SER A 146 19.90 -13.38 -33.12
C SER A 146 21.33 -12.92 -33.44
N LYS A 147 22.29 -13.83 -33.31
CA LYS A 147 23.58 -13.67 -33.96
C LYS A 147 23.33 -14.04 -35.43
N GLU A 148 23.59 -13.09 -36.32
CA GLU A 148 23.97 -13.39 -37.71
C GLU A 148 25.04 -14.50 -37.75
#